data_AF-A0A832II85-F1
#
_entry.id   AF-A0A832II85-F1
#
_cell.length_a   1.000
_cell.length_b   1.000
_cell.length_c   1.000
_cell.angle_alpha   90.00
_cell.angle_beta   90.00
_cell.angle_gamma   90.00
#
_symmetry.space_group_name_H-M   'P 1'
#
loop_
_entity.id
_entity.type
_entity.pdbx_description
1 polymer ?
#
loop_
_entity_poly.entity_id
_entity_poly.type
_entity_poly.pdbx_seq_one_letter_code
_entity_poly.pdbx_strand_id
1 'polypeptide(L)'
;MYKIKSVVIKGFWGEHSISTEFNLDVTIFIGRNGTGKTTFINLLQAVITVDLEMLYSLQFDTIELILINGKRTRKILVSKISKDLEYRSLEYKIGSNK
;
A
#
# COMPACT_ATOMS: atom_id res chain seq x y z
N MET A 1 -11.88 -0.62 -16.10
CA MET A 1 -11.58 -0.01 -14.78
C MET A 1 -10.39 -0.75 -14.19
N TYR A 2 -9.48 -0.06 -13.50
CA TYR A 2 -8.36 -0.74 -12.84
C TYR A 2 -8.84 -1.41 -11.55
N LYS A 3 -8.38 -2.65 -11.32
CA LYS A 3 -8.57 -3.42 -10.09
C LYS A 3 -7.22 -3.65 -9.42
N ILE A 4 -7.20 -3.79 -8.10
CA ILE A 4 -5.99 -4.19 -7.37
C ILE A 4 -5.70 -5.65 -7.69
N LYS A 5 -4.46 -5.97 -8.06
CA LYS A 5 -4.00 -7.34 -8.33
C LYS A 5 -3.11 -7.86 -7.21
N SER A 6 -2.20 -7.04 -6.69
CA SER A 6 -1.35 -7.43 -5.56
C SER A 6 -0.88 -6.22 -4.77
N VAL A 7 -0.53 -6.45 -3.51
CA VAL A 7 0.14 -5.48 -2.66
C VAL A 7 1.30 -6.14 -1.92
N VAL A 8 2.39 -5.41 -1.77
CA VAL A 8 3.49 -5.71 -0.86
C VAL A 8 3.68 -4.53 0.07
N ILE A 9 3.68 -4.76 1.38
CA ILE A 9 3.90 -3.76 2.42
C ILE A 9 5.09 -4.21 3.26
N LYS A 10 6.10 -3.36 3.39
CA LYS A 10 7.24 -3.57 4.30
C LYS A 10 7.15 -2.62 5.48
N GLY A 11 7.67 -3.01 6.64
CA GLY A 11 7.61 -2.21 7.88
C GLY A 11 6.19 -2.08 8.44
N PHE A 12 5.27 -2.98 8.07
CA PHE A 12 3.90 -2.98 8.59
C PHE A 12 3.96 -3.16 10.11
N TRP A 13 3.43 -2.20 10.86
CA TRP A 13 3.58 -2.18 12.32
C TRP A 13 5.05 -2.21 12.79
N GLY A 14 5.94 -1.57 12.04
CA GLY A 14 7.34 -1.39 12.38
C GLY A 14 8.25 -2.58 12.06
N GLU A 15 7.73 -3.79 11.92
CA GLU A 15 8.58 -4.98 11.72
C GLU A 15 8.02 -6.04 10.77
N HIS A 16 6.71 -6.04 10.50
CA HIS A 16 6.10 -7.07 9.67
C HIS A 16 6.16 -6.73 8.18
N SER A 17 6.05 -7.77 7.36
CA SER A 17 5.86 -7.63 5.91
C SER A 17 4.61 -8.37 5.49
N ILE A 18 3.80 -7.72 4.66
CA ILE A 18 2.59 -8.29 4.08
C ILE A 18 2.82 -8.42 2.57
N SER A 19 2.51 -9.58 2.00
CA SER A 19 2.44 -9.79 0.55
C SER A 19 1.17 -10.55 0.26
N THR A 20 0.31 -10.00 -0.60
CA THR A 20 -0.96 -10.65 -0.95
C THR A 20 -1.37 -10.35 -2.39
N GLU A 21 -1.98 -11.36 -3.01
CA GLU A 21 -2.67 -11.23 -4.29
C GLU A 21 -4.18 -11.18 -4.06
N PHE A 22 -4.85 -10.33 -4.82
CA PHE A 22 -6.29 -10.17 -4.77
C PHE A 22 -6.96 -11.01 -5.86
N ASN A 23 -8.06 -11.65 -5.49
CA ASN A 23 -9.00 -12.18 -6.46
C ASN A 23 -9.73 -11.00 -7.14
N LEU A 24 -10.01 -11.12 -8.44
CA LEU A 24 -10.65 -10.04 -9.21
C LEU A 24 -12.14 -9.88 -8.88
N ASP A 25 -12.76 -10.89 -8.29
CA ASP A 25 -14.15 -10.87 -7.88
C ASP A 25 -14.26 -10.48 -6.40
N VAL A 26 -13.79 -11.34 -5.48
CA VAL A 26 -13.87 -11.10 -4.03
C VAL A 26 -12.66 -11.68 -3.30
N THR A 27 -12.04 -10.86 -2.43
CA THR A 27 -11.01 -11.30 -1.47
C THR A 27 -11.53 -11.07 -0.05
N ILE A 28 -11.44 -12.09 0.82
CA ILE A 28 -11.88 -12.01 2.22
C ILE A 28 -10.65 -12.13 3.14
N PHE A 29 -10.44 -11.14 4.00
CA PHE A 29 -9.39 -11.16 5.02
C PHE A 29 -9.96 -11.55 6.38
N ILE A 30 -9.55 -12.71 6.91
CA ILE A 30 -10.03 -13.27 8.18
C ILE A 30 -8.90 -13.28 9.21
N GLY A 31 -9.20 -12.97 10.46
CA GLY A 31 -8.23 -12.98 11.56
C GLY A 31 -8.86 -12.48 12.86
N ARG A 32 -8.20 -12.69 13.99
CA ARG A 32 -8.66 -12.23 15.31
C ARG A 32 -8.74 -10.70 15.39
N ASN A 33 -9.50 -10.17 16.33
CA ASN A 33 -9.48 -8.73 16.60
C ASN A 33 -8.06 -8.30 17.01
N GLY A 34 -7.62 -7.13 16.52
CA GLY A 34 -6.27 -6.65 16.78
C GLY A 34 -5.16 -7.30 15.95
N THR A 35 -5.46 -8.02 14.85
CA THR A 35 -4.43 -8.60 13.95
C THR A 35 -4.10 -7.73 12.74
N GLY A 36 -4.43 -6.43 12.77
CA GLY A 36 -4.04 -5.48 11.72
C GLY A 36 -4.93 -5.45 10.47
N LYS A 37 -6.07 -6.15 10.45
CA LYS A 37 -7.02 -6.11 9.32
C LYS A 37 -7.44 -4.69 8.95
N THR A 38 -7.89 -3.89 9.92
CA THR A 38 -8.31 -2.51 9.68
C THR A 38 -7.13 -1.64 9.23
N THR A 39 -5.95 -1.80 9.84
CA THR A 39 -4.73 -1.08 9.42
C THR A 39 -4.37 -1.41 7.97
N PHE A 40 -4.44 -2.68 7.58
CA PHE A 40 -4.18 -3.12 6.22
C PHE A 40 -5.16 -2.48 5.21
N ILE A 41 -6.45 -2.50 5.50
CA ILE A 41 -7.47 -1.86 4.64
C ILE A 41 -7.27 -0.34 4.57
N ASN A 42 -6.94 0.30 5.70
CA ASN A 42 -6.67 1.74 5.73
C ASN A 42 -5.44 2.10 4.89
N LEU A 43 -4.36 1.30 4.95
CA LEU A 43 -3.20 1.51 4.08
C LEU A 43 -3.57 1.42 2.60
N LEU A 44 -4.35 0.41 2.21
CA LEU A 44 -4.83 0.29 0.82
C LEU A 44 -5.67 1.49 0.40
N GLN A 45 -6.62 1.92 1.25
CA GLN A 45 -7.46 3.08 0.99
C GLN A 45 -6.61 4.34 0.84
N ALA A 46 -5.70 4.59 1.77
CA ALA A 46 -4.83 5.77 1.76
C ALA A 46 -3.93 5.84 0.52
N VAL A 47 -3.40 4.71 0.06
CA VAL A 47 -2.61 4.64 -1.18
C VAL A 47 -3.46 4.98 -2.40
N ILE A 48 -4.70 4.48 -2.48
CA ILE A 48 -5.58 4.68 -3.65
C ILE A 48 -6.14 6.09 -3.69
N THR A 49 -6.49 6.66 -2.52
CA THR A 49 -7.04 8.01 -2.41
C THR A 49 -5.98 9.10 -2.28
N VAL A 50 -4.69 8.71 -2.18
CA VAL A 50 -3.57 9.63 -1.91
C VAL A 50 -3.81 10.43 -0.63
N ASP A 51 -4.27 9.75 0.42
CA ASP A 51 -4.49 10.33 1.75
C ASP A 51 -3.15 10.42 2.49
N LEU A 52 -2.47 11.57 2.35
CA LEU A 52 -1.14 11.78 2.90
C LEU A 52 -1.13 11.80 4.43
N GLU A 53 -2.20 12.29 5.09
CA GLU A 53 -2.31 12.31 6.55
C GLU A 53 -2.41 10.89 7.12
N MET A 54 -3.25 10.05 6.50
CA MET A 54 -3.36 8.65 6.86
C MET A 54 -2.07 7.87 6.58
N LEU A 55 -1.42 8.10 5.43
CA LEU A 55 -0.12 7.50 5.13
C LEU A 55 0.95 7.94 6.13
N TYR A 56 0.95 9.20 6.55
CA TYR A 56 1.91 9.70 7.53
C TYR A 56 1.72 9.03 8.89
N SER A 57 0.48 8.89 9.36
CA SER A 57 0.16 8.33 10.69
C SER A 57 0.35 6.81 10.82
N LEU A 58 0.22 6.04 9.73
CA LEU A 58 0.32 4.58 9.76
C LEU A 58 1.78 4.09 9.67
N GLN A 59 2.10 2.99 10.37
CA GLN A 59 3.46 2.41 10.36
C GLN A 59 3.69 1.51 9.14
N PHE A 60 4.56 1.95 8.24
CA PHE A 60 5.09 1.20 7.09
C PHE A 60 6.36 1.89 6.58
N ASP A 61 7.22 1.14 5.89
CA ASP A 61 8.40 1.66 5.19
C ASP A 61 8.10 1.88 3.71
N THR A 62 7.60 0.83 3.04
CA THR A 62 7.25 0.87 1.62
C THR A 62 5.97 0.10 1.34
N ILE A 63 5.21 0.58 0.35
CA ILE A 63 4.03 -0.06 -0.19
C ILE A 63 4.17 -0.11 -1.71
N GLU A 64 4.07 -1.30 -2.27
CA GLU A 64 3.98 -1.55 -3.70
C GLU A 64 2.61 -2.12 -4.01
N LEU A 65 1.82 -1.41 -4.82
CA LEU A 65 0.49 -1.82 -5.26
C LEU A 65 0.49 -2.01 -6.78
N ILE A 66 0.08 -3.20 -7.24
CA ILE A 66 -0.09 -3.49 -8.67
C ILE A 66 -1.58 -3.44 -9.02
N LEU A 67 -1.90 -2.63 -10.03
CA LEU A 67 -3.24 -2.48 -10.58
C LEU A 67 -3.31 -3.09 -11.98
N ILE A 68 -4.42 -3.75 -12.31
CA ILE A 68 -4.64 -4.35 -13.63
C ILE A 68 -5.96 -3.91 -14.26
N ASN A 69 -5.99 -3.82 -15.59
CA ASN A 69 -7.19 -3.64 -16.39
C ASN A 69 -7.00 -4.36 -17.74
N GLY A 70 -7.50 -5.60 -17.84
CA GLY A 70 -7.21 -6.48 -18.96
C GLY A 70 -5.70 -6.74 -19.07
N LYS A 71 -5.10 -6.44 -20.23
CA LYS A 71 -3.64 -6.56 -20.46
C LYS A 71 -2.81 -5.39 -19.91
N ARG A 72 -3.46 -4.32 -19.41
CA ARG A 72 -2.75 -3.12 -18.92
C ARG A 72 -2.45 -3.27 -17.43
N THR A 73 -1.20 -2.98 -17.06
CA THR A 73 -0.74 -2.99 -15.66
C THR A 73 -0.22 -1.62 -15.26
N ARG A 74 -0.45 -1.22 -14.01
CA ARG A 74 0.14 -0.04 -13.38
C ARG A 74 0.72 -0.40 -12.02
N LYS A 75 1.80 0.27 -11.64
CA LYS A 75 2.44 0.13 -10.34
C LYS A 75 2.35 1.45 -9.58
N ILE A 76 1.90 1.40 -8.35
CA ILE A 76 1.97 2.50 -7.38
C ILE A 76 3.02 2.11 -6.35
N LEU A 77 3.99 2.99 -6.12
CA LEU A 77 5.03 2.81 -5.13
C LEU A 77 4.98 3.99 -4.16
N VAL A 78 4.84 3.68 -2.87
CA VAL A 78 4.87 4.65 -1.78
C VAL A 78 6.00 4.25 -0.84
N SER A 79 6.85 5.20 -0.47
CA SER A 79 7.98 4.96 0.43
C SER A 79 8.10 6.10 1.42
N LYS A 80 8.26 5.79 2.71
CA LYS A 80 8.70 6.77 3.71
C LYS A 80 10.22 6.86 3.65
N ILE A 81 10.72 8.01 3.22
CA ILE A 81 12.16 8.26 3.09
C ILE A 81 12.61 9.03 4.33
N SER A 82 13.22 8.35 5.31
CA SER A 82 13.94 9.02 6.39
C SER A 82 15.41 9.15 6.00
N LYS A 83 15.85 10.36 5.70
CA LYS A 83 17.22 10.76 5.99
C LYS A 83 17.16 11.39 7.38
N ASP A 84 17.62 10.66 8.39
CA ASP A 84 17.80 11.11 9.77
C ASP A 84 16.65 11.95 10.37
N LEU A 85 15.81 11.30 11.18
CA LEU A 85 14.92 11.90 12.20
C LEU A 85 14.52 13.37 11.97
N GLU A 86 13.59 13.60 11.04
CA GLU A 86 12.59 14.70 10.95
C GLU A 86 12.14 14.81 9.49
N TYR A 87 11.07 14.11 9.12
CA TYR A 87 10.58 14.06 7.73
C TYR A 87 10.13 15.46 7.24
N ARG A 88 10.87 16.08 6.31
CA ARG A 88 10.55 17.40 5.71
C ARG A 88 9.86 17.35 4.33
N SER A 89 9.77 16.19 3.65
CA SER A 89 9.07 16.10 2.36
C SER A 89 8.63 14.68 1.99
N LEU A 90 7.56 14.58 1.19
CA LEU A 90 7.05 13.35 0.57
C LEU A 90 7.24 13.42 -0.96
N GLU A 91 7.87 12.40 -1.55
CA GLU A 91 7.98 12.25 -3.01
C GLU A 91 7.01 11.16 -3.49
N TYR A 92 6.11 11.50 -4.42
CA TYR A 92 5.10 10.60 -4.96
C TYR A 92 5.29 10.43 -6.48
N LYS A 93 5.47 9.19 -6.95
CA LYS A 93 5.70 8.88 -8.37
C LYS A 93 4.67 7.88 -8.89
N ILE A 94 4.00 8.25 -9.99
CA ILE A 94 3.13 7.35 -10.75
C ILE A 94 3.83 7.04 -12.08
N GLY A 95 4.25 5.79 -12.28
CA GLY A 95 4.90 5.34 -13.50
C GLY A 95 3.94 4.76 -14.55
N SER A 96 4.33 4.88 -15.82
CA SER A 96 3.85 4.08 -16.95
C SER A 96 5.03 3.27 -17.47
N ASN A 97 4.91 1.94 -17.52
CA ASN A 97 5.93 1.11 -18.16
C ASN A 97 6.01 1.46 -19.66
N LYS A 98 7.20 1.84 -20.11
CA LYS A 98 7.76 1.34 -21.37
C LYS A 98 8.99 0.54 -21.01
#